data_AF-A0A9Q3GL06-F1
#
_entry.id   AF-A0A9Q3GL06-F1
#
_cell.length_a   1.000
_cell.length_b   1.000
_cell.length_c   1.000
_cell.angle_alpha   90.00
_cell.angle_beta   90.00
_cell.angle_gamma   90.00
#
_symmetry.space_group_name_H-M   'P 1'
#
loop_
_entity.id
_entity.type
_entity.pdbx_description
1 polymer ?
#
loop_
_entity_poly.entity_id
_entity_poly.type
_entity_poly.pdbx_seq_one_letter_code
_entity_poly.pdbx_strand_id
1 'polypeptide(L)'
;MKEIHGRRNWPWWKSQIIQKYSNGTWIWLKTMSVENDKYSVEKDPYEWCLRQSKRLKSIDPQMNIQMRNHKLLKQILGELEHALKFRCNKSCTLDEIANTLQDVRKRTNIGKYSQF
;
A
#
# COMPACT_ATOMS: atom_id res chain seq x y z
N MET A 1 -39.31 -17.82 18.19
CA MET A 1 -38.99 -16.39 17.99
C MET A 1 -38.00 -16.29 16.85
N LYS A 2 -38.43 -15.85 15.65
CA LYS A 2 -37.51 -15.59 14.54
C LYS A 2 -36.95 -14.19 14.76
N GLU A 3 -35.69 -14.11 15.19
CA GLU A 3 -35.02 -12.82 15.34
C GLU A 3 -35.05 -12.07 14.02
N ILE A 4 -35.36 -10.79 14.11
CA ILE A 4 -35.59 -9.89 12.99
C ILE A 4 -34.22 -9.62 12.34
N HIS A 5 -33.75 -10.55 11.49
CA HIS A 5 -32.46 -10.47 10.79
C HIS A 5 -32.34 -9.25 9.83
N GLY A 6 -33.39 -8.42 9.73
CA GLY A 6 -33.50 -7.34 8.74
C GLY A 6 -33.11 -5.94 9.20
N ARG A 7 -32.69 -5.69 10.45
CA ARG A 7 -32.33 -4.31 10.90
C ARG A 7 -30.95 -4.20 11.55
N ARG A 8 -29.95 -4.91 11.02
CA ARG A 8 -28.55 -4.67 11.44
C ARG A 8 -27.93 -3.62 10.51
N ASN A 9 -27.26 -2.64 11.12
CA ASN A 9 -26.62 -1.55 10.38
C ASN A 9 -25.46 -2.07 9.51
N TRP A 10 -25.10 -1.33 8.47
CA TRP A 10 -24.02 -1.71 7.56
C TRP A 10 -22.66 -1.94 8.27
N PRO A 11 -22.24 -1.11 9.25
CA PRO A 11 -21.01 -1.37 10.01
C PRO A 11 -20.97 -2.75 10.68
N TRP A 12 -22.11 -3.22 11.21
CA TRP A 12 -22.21 -4.55 11.81
C TRP A 12 -22.05 -5.66 10.78
N TRP A 13 -22.74 -5.57 9.64
CA TRP A 13 -22.60 -6.54 8.55
C TRP A 13 -21.17 -6.58 8.00
N LYS A 14 -20.55 -5.41 7.83
CA LYS A 14 -19.14 -5.30 7.44
C LYS A 14 -18.22 -6.00 8.44
N SER A 15 -18.43 -5.82 9.74
CA SER A 15 -17.65 -6.50 10.78
C SER A 15 -17.80 -8.01 10.74
N GLN A 16 -19.02 -8.54 10.52
CA GLN A 16 -19.25 -9.98 10.42
C GLN A 16 -18.66 -10.61 9.16
N ILE A 17 -18.73 -9.91 8.02
CA ILE A 17 -18.08 -10.35 6.77
C ILE A 17 -16.57 -10.39 6.99
N ILE A 18 -15.99 -9.34 7.59
CA ILE A 18 -14.56 -9.35 7.94
C ILE A 18 -14.27 -10.51 8.88
N GLN A 19 -15.00 -10.70 9.98
CA GLN A 19 -14.75 -11.79 10.93
C GLN A 19 -14.81 -13.18 10.28
N LYS A 20 -15.76 -13.40 9.37
CA LYS A 20 -15.96 -14.70 8.71
C LYS A 20 -14.94 -14.98 7.60
N TYR A 21 -14.50 -13.96 6.87
CA TYR A 21 -13.64 -14.12 5.68
C TYR A 21 -12.21 -13.60 5.85
N SER A 22 -11.92 -12.84 6.91
CA SER A 22 -10.57 -12.43 7.33
C SER A 22 -9.87 -13.58 8.04
N ASN A 23 -9.72 -14.70 7.35
CA ASN A 23 -8.89 -15.80 7.83
C ASN A 23 -7.42 -15.33 7.90
N GLY A 24 -6.65 -15.78 8.89
CA GLY A 24 -5.22 -15.48 9.01
C GLY A 24 -4.45 -15.83 7.73
N THR A 25 -4.87 -16.88 7.02
CA THR A 25 -4.36 -17.25 5.69
C THR A 25 -4.58 -16.16 4.64
N TRP A 26 -5.74 -15.49 4.64
CA TRP A 26 -6.02 -14.40 3.70
C TRP A 26 -5.14 -13.17 3.98
N ILE A 27 -5.00 -12.82 5.26
CA ILE A 27 -4.12 -11.72 5.70
C ILE A 27 -2.68 -12.02 5.28
N TRP A 28 -2.23 -13.26 5.48
CA TRP A 28 -0.90 -13.70 5.07
C TRP A 28 -0.70 -13.60 3.55
N LEU A 29 -1.64 -14.12 2.75
CA LEU A 29 -1.59 -14.03 1.29
C LEU A 29 -1.55 -12.58 0.79
N LYS A 30 -2.33 -11.68 1.41
CA LYS A 30 -2.31 -10.25 1.08
C LYS A 30 -1.01 -9.59 1.49
N THR A 31 -0.43 -9.96 2.62
CA THR A 31 0.87 -9.46 3.07
C THR A 31 1.97 -9.88 2.09
N MET A 32 2.02 -11.16 1.72
CA MET A 32 2.93 -11.68 0.69
C MET A 32 2.74 -10.97 -0.66
N SER A 33 1.49 -10.68 -1.05
CA SER A 33 1.21 -9.94 -2.29
C SER A 33 1.72 -8.49 -2.26
N VAL A 34 1.81 -7.87 -1.08
CA VAL A 34 2.42 -6.54 -0.91
C VAL A 34 3.94 -6.66 -0.99
N GLU A 35 4.53 -7.62 -0.27
CA GLU A 35 5.98 -7.81 -0.19
C GLU A 35 6.64 -8.27 -1.49
N ASN A 36 5.91 -9.02 -2.32
CA ASN A 36 6.40 -9.49 -3.61
C ASN A 36 6.24 -8.43 -4.73
N ASP A 37 5.35 -7.45 -4.57
CA ASP A 37 5.07 -6.45 -5.61
C ASP A 37 5.89 -5.17 -5.41
N LYS A 38 7.21 -5.34 -5.48
CA LYS A 38 8.19 -4.25 -5.40
C LYS A 38 8.00 -3.24 -6.53
N TYR A 39 8.36 -1.99 -6.26
CA TYR A 39 8.31 -0.93 -7.26
C TYR A 39 9.38 -1.15 -8.33
N SER A 40 9.02 -0.93 -9.59
CA SER A 40 9.92 -0.92 -10.74
C SER A 40 9.67 0.36 -11.53
N VAL A 41 10.72 0.93 -12.12
CA VAL A 41 10.67 2.20 -12.88
C VAL A 41 9.76 2.12 -14.11
N GLU A 42 9.49 0.91 -14.60
CA GLU A 42 8.58 0.64 -15.72
C GLU A 42 7.10 0.86 -15.34
N LYS A 43 6.76 0.72 -14.05
CA LYS A 43 5.38 0.87 -13.57
C LYS A 43 5.01 2.35 -13.47
N ASP A 44 3.72 2.65 -13.63
CA ASP A 44 3.22 3.98 -13.31
C ASP A 44 3.27 4.21 -11.79
N PRO A 45 3.92 5.31 -11.31
CA PRO A 45 4.03 5.61 -9.90
C PRO A 45 2.69 5.75 -9.18
N TYR A 46 1.72 6.41 -9.80
CA TYR A 46 0.42 6.68 -9.19
C TYR A 46 -0.39 5.40 -9.06
N GLU A 47 -0.47 4.62 -10.14
CA GLU A 47 -1.17 3.34 -10.13
C GLU A 47 -0.58 2.38 -9.10
N TRP A 48 0.75 2.29 -9.04
CA TRP A 48 1.42 1.42 -8.08
C TRP A 48 1.20 1.88 -6.63
N CYS A 49 1.38 3.17 -6.33
CA CYS A 49 1.13 3.73 -4.99
C CYS A 49 -0.33 3.53 -4.55
N LEU A 50 -1.30 3.75 -5.46
CA LEU A 50 -2.71 3.56 -5.17
C LEU A 50 -3.04 2.08 -4.91
N ARG A 51 -2.51 1.17 -5.74
CA ARG A 51 -2.70 -0.27 -5.59
C ARG A 51 -2.14 -0.77 -4.25
N GLN A 52 -0.92 -0.37 -3.91
CA GLN A 52 -0.30 -0.76 -2.64
C GLN A 52 -1.03 -0.15 -1.45
N SER A 53 -1.45 1.11 -1.52
CA SER A 53 -2.24 1.71 -0.44
C SER A 53 -3.57 0.98 -0.23
N LYS A 54 -4.25 0.54 -1.29
CA LYS A 54 -5.50 -0.24 -1.17
C LYS A 54 -5.26 -1.59 -0.50
N ARG A 55 -4.17 -2.29 -0.85
CA ARG A 55 -3.79 -3.56 -0.22
C ARG A 55 -3.45 -3.39 1.25
N LEU A 56 -2.67 -2.36 1.60
CA LEU A 56 -2.34 -2.05 2.99
C LEU A 56 -3.58 -1.73 3.84
N LYS A 57 -4.50 -0.91 3.31
CA LYS A 57 -5.79 -0.63 3.98
C LYS A 57 -6.69 -1.86 4.11
N SER A 58 -6.53 -2.85 3.23
CA SER A 58 -7.29 -4.11 3.29
C SER A 58 -6.74 -5.05 4.36
N ILE A 59 -5.42 -5.00 4.61
CA ILE A 59 -4.75 -5.78 5.66
C ILE A 59 -5.01 -5.15 7.03
N ASP A 60 -4.88 -3.83 7.14
CA ASP A 60 -5.12 -3.09 8.37
C ASP A 60 -5.89 -1.79 8.05
N PRO A 61 -7.21 -1.79 8.29
CA PRO A 61 -8.05 -0.62 8.05
C PRO A 61 -7.74 0.58 8.95
N GLN A 62 -7.10 0.37 10.11
CA GLN A 62 -6.76 1.41 11.09
C GLN A 62 -5.31 1.90 10.93
N MET A 63 -4.65 1.52 9.83
CA MET A 63 -3.25 1.87 9.59
C MET A 63 -3.06 3.39 9.50
N ASN A 64 -2.19 3.92 10.36
CA ASN A 64 -1.78 5.33 10.32
C ASN A 64 -1.01 5.65 9.01
N ILE A 65 -1.12 6.89 8.55
CA ILE A 65 -0.44 7.43 7.37
C ILE A 65 1.07 7.15 7.42
N GLN A 66 1.70 7.38 8.58
CA GLN A 66 3.13 7.14 8.76
C GLN A 66 3.51 5.68 8.56
N MET A 67 2.70 4.76 9.11
CA MET A 67 2.95 3.32 9.01
C MET A 67 2.72 2.81 7.58
N ARG A 68 1.70 3.33 6.89
CA ARG A 68 1.48 3.10 5.45
C ARG A 68 2.69 3.57 4.64
N ASN A 69 3.17 4.79 4.87
CA ASN A 69 4.30 5.36 4.15
C ASN A 69 5.58 4.55 4.38
N HIS A 70 5.86 4.15 5.62
CA HIS A 70 6.99 3.28 5.94
C HIS A 70 6.91 1.94 5.20
N LYS A 71 5.73 1.30 5.18
CA LYS A 71 5.51 0.05 4.43
C LYS A 71 5.68 0.24 2.93
N LEU A 72 5.21 1.35 2.36
CA LEU A 72 5.41 1.67 0.94
C LEU A 72 6.88 1.88 0.58
N LEU A 73 7.62 2.64 1.39
CA LEU A 73 9.05 2.87 1.18
C LEU A 73 9.84 1.56 1.23
N LYS A 74 9.49 0.63 2.12
CA LYS A 74 10.11 -0.71 2.18
C LYS A 74 9.92 -1.53 0.88
N GLN A 75 8.89 -1.25 0.10
CA GLN A 75 8.65 -1.92 -1.19
C GLN A 75 9.42 -1.27 -2.36
N ILE A 76 10.10 -0.16 -2.11
CA ILE A 76 10.95 0.54 -3.06
C ILE A 76 12.39 0.20 -2.69
N LEU A 77 13.19 -0.24 -3.66
CA LEU A 77 14.55 -0.71 -3.40
C LEU A 77 15.62 0.33 -3.79
N GLY A 78 16.74 0.29 -3.07
CA GLY A 78 18.00 0.91 -3.46
C GLY A 78 17.96 2.43 -3.53
N GLU A 79 18.55 2.98 -4.58
CA GLU A 79 18.72 4.43 -4.78
C GLU A 79 17.39 5.21 -4.76
N LEU A 80 16.30 4.60 -5.21
CA LEU A 80 14.97 5.21 -5.20
C LEU A 80 14.44 5.37 -3.76
N GLU A 81 14.71 4.40 -2.89
CA GLU A 81 14.32 4.46 -1.48
C GLU A 81 15.05 5.62 -0.78
N HIS A 82 16.35 5.76 -1.04
CA HIS A 82 17.16 6.83 -0.46
C HIS A 82 16.72 8.21 -0.95
N ALA A 83 16.48 8.35 -2.26
CA ALA A 83 15.97 9.59 -2.85
C ALA A 83 14.60 10.00 -2.28
N LEU A 84 13.71 9.03 -2.05
CA LEU A 84 12.41 9.27 -1.45
C LEU A 84 12.49 9.61 0.03
N LYS A 85 13.33 8.93 0.82
CA LYS A 85 13.51 9.25 2.24
C LYS A 85 14.00 10.67 2.47
N PHE A 86 14.82 11.20 1.57
CA PHE A 86 15.31 12.57 1.65
C PHE A 86 14.25 13.61 1.28
N ARG A 87 13.35 13.27 0.36
CA ARG A 87 12.36 14.20 -0.22
C ARG A 87 10.97 14.12 0.41
N CYS A 88 10.60 12.98 1.00
CA CYS A 88 9.31 12.76 1.64
C CYS A 88 9.45 12.69 3.16
N ASN A 89 8.73 13.57 3.86
CA ASN A 89 8.58 13.51 5.32
C ASN A 89 7.66 12.35 5.74
N LYS A 90 7.71 11.95 7.02
CA LYS A 90 6.93 10.80 7.57
C LYS A 90 5.41 10.96 7.35
N SER A 91 4.91 12.19 7.27
CA SER A 91 3.50 12.54 7.05
C SER A 91 3.11 12.75 5.58
N CYS A 92 3.97 12.42 4.62
CA CYS A 92 3.68 12.68 3.21
C CYS A 92 2.40 12.01 2.72
N THR A 93 1.70 12.71 1.82
CA THR A 93 0.52 12.17 1.14
C THR A 93 0.93 11.15 0.07
N LEU A 94 0.00 10.32 -0.39
CA LEU A 94 0.27 9.37 -1.47
C LEU A 94 0.66 10.09 -2.76
N ASP A 95 0.03 11.23 -3.02
CA ASP A 95 0.31 12.06 -4.19
C ASP A 95 1.71 12.65 -4.14
N GLU A 96 2.20 13.09 -2.98
CA GLU A 96 3.58 13.56 -2.82
C GLU A 96 4.60 12.45 -3.10
N ILE A 97 4.33 11.23 -2.63
CA ILE A 97 5.20 10.07 -2.90
C ILE A 97 5.19 9.74 -4.40
N ALA A 98 4.01 9.71 -5.04
CA ALA A 98 3.86 9.42 -6.45
C ALA A 98 4.51 10.49 -7.35
N ASN A 99 4.29 11.78 -7.03
CA ASN A 99 4.95 12.90 -7.69
C ASN A 99 6.47 12.79 -7.58
N THR A 100 6.99 12.47 -6.40
CA THR A 100 8.43 12.33 -6.19
C THR A 100 9.00 11.14 -6.96
N LEU A 101 8.30 10.00 -7.00
CA LEU A 101 8.66 8.86 -7.84
C LEU A 101 8.66 9.21 -9.33
N GLN A 102 7.67 9.98 -9.78
CA GLN A 102 7.58 10.44 -11.17
C GLN A 102 8.72 11.41 -11.50
N ASP A 103 9.07 12.31 -10.58
CA ASP A 103 10.18 13.25 -10.72
C ASP A 103 11.52 12.53 -10.79
N VAL A 104 11.76 11.57 -9.89
CA VAL A 104 12.96 10.73 -9.89
C VAL A 104 13.04 9.90 -11.18
N ARG A 105 11.93 9.33 -11.65
CA ARG A 105 11.86 8.64 -12.96
C ARG A 105 12.22 9.55 -14.13
N LYS A 106 11.80 10.82 -14.11
CA LYS A 106 12.05 11.80 -15.18
C LYS A 106 13.46 12.38 -15.15
N ARG A 107 13.97 12.71 -13.97
CA ARG A 107 15.26 13.41 -13.79
C ARG A 107 16.46 12.46 -13.75
N THR A 108 16.23 11.22 -13.36
CA THR A 108 17.29 10.25 -13.13
C THR A 108 16.99 8.99 -13.93
N ASN A 109 17.87 8.63 -14.88
CA ASN A 109 17.94 7.27 -15.47
C ASN A 109 18.31 6.19 -14.42
N ILE A 110 18.15 6.48 -13.12
CA ILE A 110 18.45 5.58 -12.01
C ILE A 110 17.36 4.50 -12.00
N GLY A 111 17.80 3.26 -12.24
CA GLY A 111 16.94 2.08 -12.40
C GLY A 111 17.10 1.38 -13.75
N LYS A 112 17.70 2.01 -14.78
CA LYS A 112 18.05 1.31 -16.03
C LYS A 112 19.26 0.36 -15.89
N TYR A 113 20.08 0.55 -14.86
CA TYR A 113 21.34 -0.19 -14.66
C TYR A 113 21.30 -1.20 -13.51
N SER A 114 20.15 -1.41 -12.85
CA SER A 114 20.02 -2.37 -11.74
C SER A 114 19.48 -3.75 -12.19
N GLN A 115 19.51 -4.03 -13.49
CA GLN A 115 19.32 -5.37 -14.06
C GLN A 115 20.69 -5.97 -14.37
N PHE A 116 21.40 -6.43 -13.33
CA PHE A 116 22.42 -7.47 -13.42
C PHE A 116 22.31 -8.34 -12.17
#